data_AF-A0A2M7H5N8-F1
#
_entry.id   AF-A0A2M7H5N8-F1
#
_cell.length_a   1.000
_cell.length_b   1.000
_cell.length_c   1.000
_cell.angle_alpha   90.00
_cell.angle_beta   90.00
_cell.angle_gamma   90.00
#
_symmetry.space_group_name_H-M   'P 1'
#
loop_
_entity.id
_entity.type
_entity.pdbx_description
1 polymer ?
#
loop_
_entity_poly.entity_id
_entity_poly.type
_entity_poly.pdbx_seq_one_letter_code
_entity_poly.pdbx_strand_id
1 'polypeptide(L)'
;MYLLAKHKLAKEGYNHYEISNWALPEKECQHNLTYWEDEPYLGFGAGAHSYSGGYRWANVSSPIEYVKHLSNTETKVSQQPYFNSPLVDNIEHIDRDLEIAESVILGLRLEEGVNFANFTHRFGVELYSIYPQQQINELVELGLIAKNEH
;
A
#
# COMPACT_ATOMS: atom_id res chain seq x y z
N MET A 1 -19.54 -7.73 -15.93
CA MET A 1 -18.30 -8.53 -16.06
C MET A 1 -17.74 -8.92 -14.70
N TYR A 2 -17.56 -7.98 -13.77
CA TYR A 2 -17.06 -8.25 -12.39
C TYR A 2 -17.82 -9.35 -11.63
N LEU A 3 -19.15 -9.25 -11.48
CA LEU A 3 -19.93 -10.27 -10.75
C LEU A 3 -19.79 -11.67 -11.36
N LEU A 4 -19.68 -11.76 -12.69
CA LEU A 4 -19.45 -13.02 -13.39
C LEU A 4 -18.07 -13.61 -13.05
N ALA A 5 -17.02 -12.76 -13.02
CA ALA A 5 -15.68 -13.18 -12.61
C ALA A 5 -15.67 -13.69 -11.16
N LYS A 6 -16.23 -12.90 -10.23
CA LYS A 6 -16.37 -13.30 -8.82
C LYS A 6 -17.02 -14.67 -8.67
N HIS A 7 -18.16 -14.90 -9.33
CA HIS A 7 -18.86 -16.19 -9.24
C HIS A 7 -18.11 -17.35 -9.91
N LYS A 8 -17.48 -17.13 -11.07
CA LYS A 8 -16.76 -18.21 -11.77
C LYS A 8 -15.47 -18.57 -11.04
N LEU A 9 -14.67 -17.59 -10.65
CA LEU A 9 -13.38 -17.80 -9.99
C LEU A 9 -13.56 -18.45 -8.62
N ALA A 10 -14.57 -18.04 -7.84
CA ALA A 10 -14.89 -18.69 -6.58
C ALA A 10 -15.24 -20.19 -6.75
N LYS A 11 -15.94 -20.57 -7.83
CA LYS A 11 -16.24 -21.99 -8.12
C LYS A 11 -15.00 -22.81 -8.45
N GLU A 12 -13.97 -22.17 -9.00
CA GLU A 12 -12.69 -22.79 -9.30
C GLU A 12 -11.69 -22.70 -8.14
N GLY A 13 -12.12 -22.23 -6.95
CA GLY A 13 -11.32 -22.19 -5.73
C GLY A 13 -10.43 -20.96 -5.55
N TYR A 14 -10.65 -19.90 -6.34
CA TYR A 14 -9.91 -18.66 -6.18
C TYR A 14 -10.56 -17.75 -5.12
N ASN A 15 -9.74 -17.20 -4.25
CA ASN A 15 -10.11 -16.22 -3.23
C ASN A 15 -10.04 -14.81 -3.82
N HIS A 16 -11.02 -13.97 -3.50
CA HIS A 16 -11.03 -12.55 -3.86
C HIS A 16 -10.21 -11.73 -2.86
N TYR A 17 -8.92 -12.02 -2.74
CA TYR A 17 -8.07 -11.52 -1.65
C TYR A 17 -7.90 -9.99 -1.64
N GLU A 18 -8.07 -9.31 -2.78
CA GLU A 18 -8.03 -7.84 -2.89
C GLU A 18 -9.06 -7.31 -3.90
N ILE A 19 -9.46 -6.05 -3.76
CA ILE A 19 -10.55 -5.38 -4.49
C ILE A 19 -10.62 -5.68 -6.00
N SER A 20 -9.49 -5.88 -6.69
CA SER A 20 -9.40 -6.11 -8.14
C SER A 20 -8.82 -7.46 -8.59
N ASN A 21 -8.33 -8.34 -7.71
CA ASN A 21 -7.74 -9.63 -8.11
C ASN A 21 -8.22 -10.81 -7.28
N TRP A 22 -8.09 -11.97 -7.92
CA TRP A 22 -8.30 -13.26 -7.31
C TRP A 22 -7.04 -14.11 -7.43
N ALA A 23 -6.79 -14.96 -6.44
CA ALA A 23 -5.69 -15.92 -6.46
C ALA A 23 -6.14 -17.24 -5.86
N LEU A 24 -5.47 -18.32 -6.25
CA LEU A 24 -5.52 -19.55 -5.46
C LEU A 24 -4.82 -19.30 -4.11
N PRO A 25 -5.17 -20.04 -3.05
CA PRO A 25 -4.48 -19.93 -1.78
C PRO A 25 -2.95 -20.03 -1.96
N GLU A 26 -2.20 -19.16 -1.28
CA GLU A 26 -0.74 -19.08 -1.33
C GLU A 26 -0.17 -18.68 -2.71
N LYS A 27 -1.01 -18.10 -3.58
CA LYS A 27 -0.64 -17.55 -4.90
C LYS A 27 -0.99 -16.08 -5.04
N GLU A 28 -1.25 -15.40 -3.92
CA GLU A 28 -1.54 -13.98 -3.87
C GLU A 28 -0.33 -13.18 -4.38
N CYS A 29 -0.60 -12.13 -5.15
CA CYS A 29 0.44 -11.25 -5.67
C CYS A 29 1.10 -10.49 -4.52
N GLN A 30 2.33 -10.87 -4.19
CA GLN A 30 3.10 -10.25 -3.10
C GLN A 30 3.29 -8.75 -3.33
N HIS A 31 3.50 -8.31 -4.57
CA HIS A 31 3.58 -6.89 -4.88
C HIS A 31 2.28 -6.14 -4.51
N ASN A 32 1.10 -6.69 -4.82
CA ASN A 32 -0.15 -6.03 -4.45
C ASN A 32 -0.34 -5.99 -2.93
N LEU A 33 0.00 -7.09 -2.24
CA LEU A 33 -0.09 -7.18 -0.78
C LEU A 33 0.80 -6.12 -0.11
N THR A 34 2.07 -6.02 -0.49
CA THR A 34 2.98 -4.97 0.02
C THR A 34 2.40 -3.56 -0.11
N TYR A 35 1.71 -3.25 -1.23
CA TYR A 35 1.06 -1.95 -1.39
C TYR A 35 -0.19 -1.78 -0.52
N TRP A 36 -1.02 -2.82 -0.39
CA TRP A 36 -2.28 -2.75 0.37
C TRP A 36 -2.09 -2.85 1.88
N GLU A 37 -1.00 -3.47 2.32
CA GLU A 37 -0.56 -3.54 3.72
C GLU A 37 0.26 -2.29 4.12
N ASP A 38 0.42 -1.34 3.19
CA ASP A 38 1.17 -0.10 3.36
C ASP A 38 2.59 -0.38 3.89
N GLU A 39 3.25 -1.37 3.30
CA GLU A 39 4.61 -1.77 3.63
C GLU A 39 5.65 -0.99 2.82
N PRO A 40 6.87 -0.79 3.35
CA PRO A 40 7.96 -0.17 2.60
C PRO A 40 8.36 -0.98 1.36
N TYR A 41 8.62 -0.29 0.25
CA TYR A 41 9.12 -0.89 -0.99
C TYR A 41 10.05 0.05 -1.75
N LEU A 42 10.94 -0.54 -2.56
CA LEU A 42 11.85 0.19 -3.43
C LEU A 42 11.56 -0.12 -4.90
N GLY A 43 11.31 0.93 -5.68
CA GLY A 43 11.13 0.86 -7.12
C GLY A 43 12.43 1.15 -7.87
N PHE A 44 12.74 0.30 -8.83
CA PHE A 44 13.90 0.43 -9.69
C PHE A 44 13.48 0.65 -11.14
N GLY A 45 14.20 1.50 -11.86
CA GLY A 45 13.88 1.90 -13.23
C GLY A 45 13.28 3.29 -13.33
N ALA A 46 13.18 3.77 -14.57
CA ALA A 46 12.59 5.06 -14.89
C ALA A 46 11.12 5.11 -14.48
N GLY A 47 10.72 6.17 -13.77
CA GLY A 47 9.36 6.37 -13.27
C GLY A 47 8.94 5.42 -12.15
N ALA A 48 9.84 4.59 -11.62
CA ALA A 48 9.52 3.71 -10.52
C ALA A 48 9.29 4.49 -9.22
N HIS A 49 8.30 4.08 -8.45
CA HIS A 49 7.97 4.66 -7.15
C HIS A 49 8.57 3.84 -6.02
N SER A 50 8.87 4.51 -4.90
CA SER A 50 9.33 3.88 -3.67
C SER A 50 8.62 4.52 -2.48
N TYR A 51 8.51 3.76 -1.40
CA TYR A 51 8.00 4.22 -0.12
C TYR A 51 8.84 3.60 0.99
N SER A 52 9.46 4.44 1.84
CA SER A 52 10.22 3.97 3.00
C SER A 52 10.49 5.10 3.97
N GLY A 53 10.43 4.80 5.27
CA GLY A 53 10.86 5.71 6.33
C GLY A 53 10.08 7.03 6.38
N GLY A 54 8.78 7.01 6.06
CA GLY A 54 7.93 8.22 6.03
C GLY A 54 8.12 9.07 4.77
N TYR A 55 8.76 8.54 3.73
CA TYR A 55 8.93 9.24 2.46
C TYR A 55 8.47 8.39 1.30
N ARG A 56 7.76 9.03 0.37
CA ARG A 56 7.41 8.48 -0.94
C ARG A 56 8.18 9.25 -2.00
N TRP A 57 8.76 8.56 -2.97
CA TRP A 57 9.47 9.23 -4.05
C TRP A 57 9.35 8.50 -5.37
N ALA A 58 9.60 9.22 -6.46
CA ALA A 58 9.59 8.71 -7.82
C ALA A 58 10.95 8.93 -8.49
N ASN A 59 11.41 7.91 -9.20
CA ASN A 59 12.55 8.06 -10.10
C ASN A 59 12.15 8.90 -11.33
N VAL A 60 13.14 9.57 -11.94
CA VAL A 60 12.98 10.30 -13.21
C VAL A 60 12.24 9.42 -14.22
N SER A 61 11.13 9.95 -14.76
CA SER A 61 10.21 9.20 -15.61
C SER A 61 10.77 8.91 -17.00
N SER A 62 11.62 9.79 -17.54
CA SER A 62 12.27 9.62 -18.84
C SER A 62 13.32 8.50 -18.78
N PRO A 63 13.18 7.42 -19.57
CA PRO A 63 14.20 6.37 -19.63
C PRO A 63 15.57 6.90 -20.09
N ILE A 64 15.58 7.88 -21.00
CA ILE A 64 16.82 8.49 -21.51
C ILE A 64 17.54 9.24 -20.38
N GLU A 65 16.81 10.06 -19.62
CA GLU A 65 17.41 10.80 -18.51
C GLU A 65 17.80 9.87 -17.36
N TYR A 66 16.98 8.88 -17.04
CA TYR A 66 17.29 7.85 -16.05
C TYR A 66 18.62 7.14 -16.36
N VAL A 67 18.82 6.70 -17.61
CA VAL A 67 20.08 6.06 -18.04
C VAL A 67 21.26 7.05 -17.99
N LYS A 68 21.07 8.31 -18.40
CA LYS A 68 22.12 9.34 -18.28
C LYS A 68 22.53 9.60 -16.83
N HIS A 69 21.56 9.71 -15.92
CA HIS A 69 21.84 9.92 -14.50
C HIS A 69 22.58 8.72 -13.91
N LEU A 70 22.17 7.48 -14.25
CA LEU A 70 22.88 6.27 -13.86
C LEU A 70 24.31 6.21 -14.40
N SER A 71 24.56 6.63 -15.65
CA SER A 71 25.91 6.58 -16.23
C SER A 71 26.85 7.63 -15.65
N ASN A 72 26.29 8.72 -15.10
CA ASN A 72 27.05 9.84 -14.56
C ASN A 72 27.21 9.79 -13.03
N THR A 73 26.53 8.86 -12.34
CA THR A 73 26.77 8.62 -10.91
C THR A 73 28.07 7.85 -10.74
N GLU A 74 29.14 8.53 -10.35
CA GLU A 74 30.23 7.87 -9.65
C GLU A 74 29.63 7.15 -8.44
N THR A 75 29.68 5.83 -8.43
CA THR A 75 29.12 4.96 -7.37
C THR A 75 29.85 5.18 -6.05
N LYS A 76 29.57 6.29 -5.39
CA LYS A 76 29.84 6.47 -3.97
C LYS A 76 28.59 5.96 -3.27
N VAL A 77 28.73 4.82 -2.60
CA VAL A 77 27.72 4.34 -1.64
C VAL A 77 27.59 5.44 -0.60
N SER A 78 26.59 6.27 -0.79
CA SER A 78 26.28 7.37 0.08
C SER A 78 25.57 6.81 1.30
N GLN A 79 26.01 7.18 2.50
CA GLN A 79 25.26 6.88 3.74
C GLN A 79 24.00 7.77 3.86
N GLN A 80 23.70 8.58 2.83
CA GLN A 80 22.53 9.45 2.79
C GLN A 80 21.24 8.62 2.56
N PRO A 81 20.07 9.15 2.95
CA PRO A 81 18.78 8.54 2.67
C PRO A 81 18.59 8.20 1.18
N TYR A 82 17.88 7.10 0.89
CA TYR A 82 17.65 6.58 -0.47
C TYR A 82 17.12 7.62 -1.47
N PHE A 83 16.38 8.62 -0.99
CA PHE A 83 15.79 9.67 -1.81
C PHE A 83 16.75 10.82 -2.18
N ASN A 84 17.99 10.86 -1.65
CA ASN A 84 19.02 11.83 -2.04
C ASN A 84 19.80 11.41 -3.31
N SER A 85 19.28 10.43 -4.06
CA SER A 85 19.84 9.96 -5.32
C SER A 85 19.52 10.93 -6.46
N PRO A 86 20.44 11.17 -7.40
CA PRO A 86 20.15 11.98 -8.59
C PRO A 86 19.14 11.32 -9.55
N LEU A 87 18.73 10.08 -9.26
CA LEU A 87 17.64 9.41 -9.97
C LEU A 87 16.26 9.86 -9.51
N VAL A 88 16.16 10.59 -8.39
CA VAL A 88 14.89 10.96 -7.77
C VAL A 88 14.45 12.32 -8.28
N ASP A 89 13.22 12.38 -8.76
CA ASP A 89 12.62 13.59 -9.35
C ASP A 89 11.59 14.24 -8.40
N ASN A 90 10.83 13.41 -7.68
CA ASN A 90 9.77 13.87 -6.78
C ASN A 90 9.88 13.16 -5.43
N ILE A 91 9.76 13.92 -4.34
CA ILE A 91 9.78 13.41 -2.96
C ILE A 91 8.60 14.03 -2.22
N GLU A 92 7.86 13.19 -1.52
CA GLU A 92 6.76 13.53 -0.63
C GLU A 92 7.08 12.99 0.76
N HIS A 93 6.94 13.85 1.78
CA HIS A 93 6.99 13.41 3.17
C HIS A 93 5.58 13.02 3.60
N ILE A 94 5.45 11.80 4.09
CA ILE A 94 4.21 11.25 4.61
C ILE A 94 4.21 11.51 6.11
N ASP A 95 3.41 12.49 6.53
CA ASP A 95 3.23 12.75 7.95
C ASP A 95 2.38 11.66 8.60
N ARG A 96 2.32 11.70 9.93
CA ARG A 96 1.70 10.67 10.76
C ARG A 96 0.21 10.50 10.47
N ASP A 97 -0.51 11.61 10.27
CA ASP A 97 -1.95 11.60 10.06
C ASP A 97 -2.26 11.03 8.66
N LEU A 98 -1.44 11.39 7.66
CA LEU A 98 -1.53 10.85 6.31
C LEU A 98 -1.22 9.35 6.29
N GLU A 99 -0.15 8.90 6.97
CA GLU A 99 0.21 7.48 7.05
C GLU A 99 -0.93 6.65 7.65
N ILE A 100 -1.54 7.12 8.74
CA ILE A 100 -2.68 6.45 9.38
C ILE A 100 -3.85 6.34 8.41
N ALA A 101 -4.21 7.45 7.76
CA ALA A 101 -5.34 7.49 6.85
C ALA A 101 -5.11 6.58 5.63
N GLU A 102 -3.91 6.59 5.06
CA GLU A 102 -3.53 5.73 3.93
C GLU A 102 -3.55 4.25 4.34
N SER A 103 -2.93 3.87 5.46
CA SER A 103 -2.96 2.50 5.97
C SER A 103 -4.39 1.95 6.12
N VAL A 104 -5.34 2.76 6.60
CA VAL A 104 -6.75 2.35 6.71
C VAL A 104 -7.39 2.20 5.33
N ILE A 105 -7.23 3.18 4.45
CA ILE A 105 -7.83 3.15 3.10
C ILE A 105 -7.26 1.98 2.28
N LEU A 106 -5.96 1.72 2.38
CA LEU A 106 -5.28 0.64 1.66
C LEU A 106 -5.68 -0.73 2.23
N GLY A 107 -5.73 -0.89 3.55
CA GLY A 107 -6.19 -2.13 4.18
C GLY A 107 -7.63 -2.49 3.81
N LEU A 108 -8.52 -1.50 3.66
CA LEU A 108 -9.89 -1.73 3.17
C LEU A 108 -9.98 -2.22 1.71
N ARG A 109 -8.86 -2.27 0.97
CA ARG A 109 -8.78 -2.91 -0.35
C ARG A 109 -8.53 -4.41 -0.26
N LEU A 110 -8.16 -4.94 0.90
CA LEU A 110 -8.01 -6.36 1.17
C LEU A 110 -9.34 -6.93 1.66
N GLU A 111 -9.59 -8.21 1.36
CA GLU A 111 -10.73 -8.95 1.94
C GLU A 111 -10.63 -9.02 3.47
N GLU A 112 -9.41 -9.10 4.01
CA GLU A 112 -9.14 -9.11 5.45
C GLU A 112 -9.44 -7.76 6.13
N GLY A 113 -9.43 -6.67 5.36
CA GLY A 113 -9.68 -5.32 5.86
C GLY A 113 -8.59 -4.81 6.81
N VAL A 114 -9.01 -4.06 7.83
CA VAL A 114 -8.10 -3.44 8.82
C VAL A 114 -8.19 -4.21 10.13
N ASN A 115 -7.10 -4.87 10.52
CA ASN A 115 -7.00 -5.53 11.82
C ASN A 115 -6.65 -4.51 12.93
N PHE A 116 -7.50 -4.43 13.95
CA PHE A 116 -7.41 -3.41 15.00
C PHE A 116 -6.18 -3.61 15.89
N ALA A 117 -5.80 -4.86 16.19
CA ALA A 117 -4.62 -5.14 16.99
C ALA A 117 -3.34 -4.77 16.24
N ASN A 118 -3.24 -5.12 14.95
CA ASN A 118 -2.11 -4.73 14.10
C ASN A 118 -2.02 -3.22 13.94
N PHE A 119 -3.16 -2.54 13.76
CA PHE A 119 -3.23 -1.08 13.71
C PHE A 119 -2.67 -0.46 14.98
N THR A 120 -3.17 -0.86 16.16
CA THR A 120 -2.71 -0.35 17.44
C THR A 120 -1.23 -0.65 17.66
N HIS A 121 -0.77 -1.86 17.31
CA HIS A 121 0.65 -2.23 17.40
C HIS A 121 1.54 -1.34 16.51
N ARG A 122 1.13 -1.08 15.26
CA ARG A 122 1.87 -0.25 14.31
C ARG A 122 1.93 1.21 14.75
N PHE A 123 0.83 1.72 15.30
CA PHE A 123 0.61 3.15 15.44
C PHE A 123 0.61 3.69 16.86
N GLY A 124 0.57 2.80 17.86
CA GLY A 124 0.55 3.15 19.29
C GLY A 124 -0.74 3.84 19.74
N VAL A 125 -1.77 3.84 18.90
CA VAL A 125 -3.07 4.48 19.14
C VAL A 125 -4.19 3.55 18.68
N GLU A 126 -5.28 3.53 19.44
CA GLU A 126 -6.46 2.74 19.08
C GLU A 126 -7.17 3.33 17.87
N LEU A 127 -7.65 2.49 16.95
CA LEU A 127 -8.40 2.96 15.77
C LEU A 127 -9.58 3.84 16.18
N TYR A 128 -10.30 3.45 17.23
CA TYR A 128 -11.46 4.19 17.75
C TYR A 128 -11.13 5.57 18.33
N SER A 129 -9.87 5.85 18.64
CA SER A 129 -9.44 7.20 19.05
C SER A 129 -9.37 8.18 17.89
N ILE A 130 -9.26 7.66 16.66
CA ILE A 130 -9.15 8.44 15.41
C ILE A 130 -10.47 8.41 14.64
N TYR A 131 -11.08 7.22 14.53
CA TYR A 131 -12.35 6.98 13.87
C TYR A 131 -13.38 6.51 14.91
N PRO A 132 -14.19 7.43 15.48
CA PRO A 132 -15.08 7.10 16.58
C PRO A 132 -16.02 5.94 16.24
N GLN A 133 -16.30 5.10 17.24
CA GLN A 133 -17.15 3.92 17.07
C GLN A 133 -18.52 4.24 16.43
N GLN A 134 -19.10 5.40 16.74
CA GLN A 134 -20.37 5.84 16.15
C GLN A 134 -20.29 5.97 14.62
N GLN A 135 -19.19 6.53 14.09
CA GLN A 135 -18.98 6.67 12.64
C GLN A 135 -18.83 5.30 11.98
N ILE A 136 -18.08 4.38 12.60
CA ILE A 136 -17.91 3.02 12.10
C ILE A 136 -19.26 2.28 12.11
N ASN A 137 -20.04 2.40 13.18
CA ASN A 137 -21.35 1.77 13.27
C ASN A 137 -22.32 2.30 12.19
N GLU A 138 -22.32 3.61 11.92
CA GLU A 138 -23.12 4.19 10.83
C GLU A 138 -22.74 3.56 9.48
N LEU A 139 -21.45 3.39 9.18
CA LEU A 139 -21.01 2.74 7.95
C LEU A 139 -21.40 1.26 7.88
N VAL A 140 -21.42 0.55 9.02
CA VAL A 140 -21.91 -0.84 9.12
C VAL A 140 -23.42 -0.90 8.88
N GLU A 141 -24.20 0.00 9.48
CA GLU A 141 -25.66 0.09 9.30
C GLU A 141 -26.04 0.40 7.85
N LEU A 142 -25.23 1.21 7.16
CA LEU A 142 -25.36 1.49 5.73
C LEU A 142 -24.89 0.35 4.82
N GLY A 143 -24.27 -0.69 5.38
CA GLY A 143 -23.71 -1.82 4.63
C GLY A 143 -22.49 -1.46 3.77
N LEU A 144 -21.79 -0.39 4.13
CA LEU A 144 -20.59 0.08 3.42
C LEU A 144 -19.33 -0.66 3.87
N ILE A 145 -19.30 -1.07 5.14
CA ILE A 145 -18.24 -1.92 5.72
C ILE A 145 -18.88 -3.02 6.57
N ALA A 146 -18.10 -4.07 6.85
CA ALA A 146 -18.46 -5.11 7.80
C ALA A 146 -17.43 -5.14 8.94
N LYS A 147 -17.88 -5.46 10.15
CA LYS A 147 -17.01 -5.71 11.31
C LYS A 147 -17.10 -7.18 11.68
N ASN A 148 -15.98 -7.88 11.64
CA ASN A 148 -15.87 -9.28 12.04
C ASN A 148 -15.28 -9.36 13.45
N GLU A 149 -15.58 -10.43 14.21
CA GLU A 149 -15.07 -10.64 15.58
C GLU A 149 -13.71 -11.36 15.63
N HIS A 150 -12.95 -11.36 14.54
CA HIS A 150 -11.68 -12.08 14.41
C HIS A 150 -10.50 -11.12 14.38
#